data_AF-A0A6L7SA79-F1
#
_entry.id   AF-A0A6L7SA79-F1
#
_cell.length_a   1.000
_cell.length_b   1.000
_cell.length_c   1.000
_cell.angle_alpha   90.00
_cell.angle_beta   90.00
_cell.angle_gamma   90.00
#
_symmetry.space_group_name_H-M   'P 1'
#
loop_
_entity.id
_entity.type
_entity.pdbx_description
1 polymer ?
#
loop_
_entity_poly.entity_id
_entity_poly.type
_entity_poly.pdbx_seq_one_letter_code
_entity_poly.pdbx_strand_id
1 'polypeptide(L)'
;MRRLIPFVKSPPVVSVLKLHGVIAARTHGTLNDASLAGLVEKAFTKGKPAAVALSINSPGGSPAQSSLISARIRRLAEEKGIKVYAFVEDVAASGGYYIASAADEIWVDRHSIIG
;
A
#
# COMPACT_ATOMS: atom_id res chain seq x y z
N MET A 1 -9.05 18.74 20.54
CA MET A 1 -10.40 18.78 21.12
C MET A 1 -11.39 19.24 20.04
N ARG A 2 -12.18 18.33 19.45
CA ARG A 2 -13.38 18.55 18.61
C ARG A 2 -13.86 17.17 18.15
N ARG A 3 -14.52 16.41 19.03
CA ARG A 3 -14.93 15.02 18.73
C ARG A 3 -16.17 14.61 19.52
N LEU A 4 -17.23 15.42 19.50
CA LEU A 4 -18.47 15.08 20.22
C LEU A 4 -19.77 15.59 19.59
N ILE A 5 -19.76 16.03 18.33
CA ILE A 5 -21.02 16.36 17.63
C ILE A 5 -21.32 15.23 16.64
N PRO A 6 -22.29 14.34 16.93
CA PRO A 6 -22.58 13.14 16.15
C PRO A 6 -23.07 13.40 14.71
N PHE A 7 -23.35 14.66 14.37
CA PHE A 7 -23.83 15.08 13.05
C PHE A 7 -22.78 15.76 12.18
N VAL A 8 -21.56 15.96 12.67
CA VAL A 8 -20.47 16.56 11.89
C VAL A 8 -19.66 15.46 11.22
N LYS A 9 -19.62 15.47 9.89
CA LYS A 9 -18.76 14.56 9.12
C LYS A 9 -17.30 14.75 9.55
N SER A 10 -16.63 13.64 9.84
CA SER A 10 -15.18 13.66 10.07
C SER A 10 -14.45 14.15 8.81
N PRO A 11 -13.33 14.88 8.94
CA PRO A 11 -12.51 15.24 7.79
C PRO A 11 -12.04 13.97 7.06
N PRO A 12 -11.86 14.03 5.73
CA PRO A 12 -11.34 12.90 4.98
C PRO A 12 -9.95 12.52 5.51
N VAL A 13 -9.71 11.21 5.64
CA VAL A 13 -8.41 10.67 6.08
C VAL A 13 -7.86 9.76 5.00
N VAL A 14 -6.54 9.81 4.82
CA VAL A 14 -5.81 8.90 3.94
C VAL A 14 -5.02 7.94 4.82
N SER A 15 -5.16 6.64 4.57
CA SER A 15 -4.36 5.63 5.26
C SER A 15 -3.05 5.41 4.50
N VAL A 16 -1.93 5.38 5.21
CA VAL A 16 -0.60 5.19 4.60
C VAL A 16 -0.08 3.80 4.95
N LEU A 17 0.20 2.99 3.92
CA LEU A 17 0.81 1.68 4.05
C LEU A 17 2.26 1.74 3.56
N LYS A 18 3.20 1.47 4.46
CA LYS A 18 4.64 1.43 4.13
C LYS A 18 5.02 0.03 3.65
N LEU A 19 5.58 -0.03 2.44
CA LEU A 19 6.04 -1.23 1.76
C LEU A 19 7.53 -1.08 1.50
N HIS A 20 8.30 -1.17 2.57
CA HIS A 20 9.74 -0.91 2.57
C HIS A 20 10.53 -2.22 2.75
N GLY A 21 11.58 -2.38 1.95
CA GLY A 21 12.49 -3.54 2.03
C GLY A 21 12.25 -4.61 0.97
N VAL A 22 12.99 -5.71 1.10
CA VAL A 22 12.96 -6.84 0.15
C VAL A 22 11.66 -7.62 0.29
N ILE A 23 11.13 -8.11 -0.83
CA ILE A 23 9.95 -8.97 -0.87
C ILE A 23 10.41 -10.44 -0.82
N ALA A 24 10.08 -11.20 0.21
CA ALA A 24 10.52 -12.59 0.34
C ALA A 24 9.60 -13.41 1.25
N ALA A 25 9.47 -14.72 0.99
CA ALA A 25 8.50 -15.56 1.66
C ALA A 25 8.81 -15.87 3.14
N ARG A 26 10.10 -16.02 3.51
CA ARG A 26 10.49 -16.47 4.87
C ARG A 26 11.82 -15.87 5.32
N THR A 27 11.82 -14.55 5.53
CA THR A 27 12.94 -13.84 6.16
C THR A 27 12.35 -12.84 7.17
N HIS A 28 12.93 -12.75 8.37
CA HIS A 28 12.53 -11.71 9.31
C HIS A 28 12.84 -10.34 8.71
N GLY A 29 11.89 -9.40 8.79
CA GLY A 29 12.07 -8.05 8.26
C GLY A 29 11.84 -7.89 6.76
N THR A 30 11.35 -8.92 6.04
CA THR A 30 10.97 -8.80 4.62
C THR A 30 9.47 -8.66 4.44
N LEU A 31 9.07 -8.01 3.35
CA LEU A 31 7.68 -7.91 2.93
C LEU A 31 7.17 -9.27 2.44
N ASN A 32 6.08 -9.74 3.03
CA ASN A 32 5.35 -10.92 2.58
C ASN A 32 3.85 -10.76 2.86
N ASP A 33 3.02 -11.45 2.07
CA ASP A 33 1.56 -11.32 2.13
C ASP A 33 0.99 -11.61 3.53
N ALA A 34 1.46 -12.69 4.17
CA ALA A 34 0.96 -13.10 5.48
C ALA A 34 1.21 -12.03 6.56
N SER A 35 2.42 -11.46 6.60
CA SER A 35 2.79 -10.40 7.55
C SER A 35 2.05 -9.09 7.30
N LEU A 36 1.76 -8.78 6.02
CA LEU A 36 1.10 -7.54 5.63
C LEU A 36 -0.43 -7.63 5.71
N ALA A 37 -1.02 -8.83 5.70
CA ALA A 37 -2.47 -9.04 5.63
C ALA A 37 -3.24 -8.16 6.62
N GLY A 38 -2.88 -8.18 7.91
CA GLY A 38 -3.56 -7.39 8.93
C GLY A 38 -3.36 -5.87 8.78
N LEU A 39 -2.22 -5.43 8.25
CA LEU A 39 -1.94 -4.00 8.03
C LEU A 39 -2.70 -3.48 6.82
N VAL A 40 -2.72 -4.27 5.73
CA VAL A 40 -3.46 -3.97 4.51
C VAL A 40 -4.95 -3.90 4.82
N GLU A 41 -5.54 -4.88 5.50
CA GLU A 41 -6.95 -4.85 5.90
C GLU A 41 -7.30 -3.61 6.75
N LYS A 42 -6.45 -3.29 7.73
CA LYS A 42 -6.61 -2.07 8.53
C LYS A 42 -6.53 -0.80 7.68
N ALA A 43 -5.69 -0.77 6.65
CA ALA A 43 -5.53 0.38 5.79
C ALA A 43 -6.80 0.70 4.99
N PHE A 44 -7.63 -0.30 4.67
CA PHE A 44 -8.89 -0.10 3.95
C PHE A 44 -10.12 0.03 4.85
N THR A 45 -10.04 -0.38 6.12
CA THR A 45 -11.22 -0.46 7.01
C THR A 45 -11.19 0.55 8.15
N LYS A 46 -10.02 0.87 8.71
CA LYS A 46 -9.91 1.69 9.92
C LYS A 46 -10.17 3.16 9.61
N GLY A 47 -11.21 3.72 10.22
CA GLY A 47 -11.53 5.14 10.10
C GLY A 47 -12.21 5.54 8.79
N LYS A 48 -12.62 4.57 7.94
CA LYS A 48 -13.27 4.79 6.64
C LYS A 48 -12.48 5.77 5.77
N PRO A 49 -11.27 5.39 5.35
CA PRO A 49 -10.39 6.31 4.63
C PRO A 49 -10.97 6.65 3.27
N ALA A 50 -10.73 7.89 2.83
CA ALA A 50 -11.09 8.36 1.50
C ALA A 50 -10.18 7.75 0.42
N ALA A 51 -8.93 7.43 0.79
CA ALA A 51 -7.93 6.81 -0.07
C ALA A 51 -6.90 6.04 0.75
N VAL A 52 -6.16 5.15 0.08
CA VAL A 52 -4.96 4.50 0.60
C VAL A 52 -3.74 4.98 -0.19
N ALA A 53 -2.69 5.38 0.51
CA ALA A 53 -1.39 5.70 -0.06
C ALA A 53 -0.40 4.56 0.24
N LEU A 54 0.21 4.00 -0.80
CA LEU A 54 1.32 3.06 -0.69
C LEU A 54 2.62 3.86 -0.72
N SER A 55 3.38 3.87 0.37
CA SER A 55 4.77 4.38 0.38
C SER A 55 5.68 3.19 0.07
N ILE A 56 6.30 3.21 -1.10
CA ILE A 56 7.06 2.08 -1.65
C ILE A 56 8.54 2.44 -1.68
N ASN A 57 9.35 1.60 -1.04
CA ASN A 57 10.81 1.66 -1.10
C ASN A 57 11.36 0.22 -1.10
N SER A 58 11.31 -0.43 -2.24
CA SER A 58 11.62 -1.86 -2.40
C SER A 58 12.41 -2.14 -3.68
N PRO A 59 13.55 -2.85 -3.59
CA PRO A 59 14.28 -3.34 -4.75
C PRO A 59 13.60 -4.55 -5.42
N GLY A 60 12.43 -4.98 -4.91
CA GLY A 60 11.71 -6.16 -5.38
C GLY A 60 12.03 -7.43 -4.60
N GLY A 61 11.92 -8.58 -5.26
CA GLY A 61 12.17 -9.88 -4.68
C GLY A 61 11.24 -10.96 -5.22
N SER A 62 10.65 -11.77 -4.34
CA SER A 62 9.84 -12.93 -4.69
C SER A 62 8.64 -12.55 -5.57
N PRO A 63 8.51 -13.11 -6.79
CA PRO A 63 7.39 -12.81 -7.67
C PRO A 63 6.06 -13.30 -7.10
N ALA A 64 6.05 -14.46 -6.44
CA ALA A 64 4.86 -15.00 -5.80
C ALA A 64 4.35 -14.08 -4.68
N GLN A 65 5.23 -13.60 -3.81
CA GLN A 65 4.83 -12.67 -2.74
C GLN A 65 4.39 -11.32 -3.30
N SER A 66 5.07 -10.81 -4.33
CA SER A 66 4.68 -9.56 -5.00
C SER A 66 3.27 -9.66 -5.58
N SER A 67 2.96 -10.77 -6.26
CA SER A 67 1.63 -11.05 -6.82
C SER A 67 0.55 -11.13 -5.74
N LEU A 68 0.80 -11.86 -4.64
CA LEU A 68 -0.17 -11.99 -3.53
C LEU A 68 -0.47 -10.64 -2.85
N ILE A 69 0.57 -9.86 -2.55
CA ILE A 69 0.42 -8.53 -1.94
C ILE A 69 -0.39 -7.61 -2.86
N SER A 70 -0.02 -7.58 -4.15
CA SER A 70 -0.69 -6.76 -5.18
C SER A 70 -2.16 -7.13 -5.32
N ALA A 71 -2.47 -8.43 -5.40
CA ALA A 71 -3.83 -8.94 -5.52
C ALA A 71 -4.68 -8.57 -4.30
N ARG A 72 -4.12 -8.65 -3.09
CA ARG A 72 -4.83 -8.24 -1.86
C ARG A 72 -5.17 -6.76 -1.87
N ILE A 73 -4.22 -5.90 -2.22
CA ILE A 73 -4.42 -4.44 -2.29
C ILE A 73 -5.51 -4.11 -3.31
N ARG A 74 -5.40 -4.65 -4.53
CA ARG A 74 -6.34 -4.39 -5.62
C ARG A 74 -7.75 -4.88 -5.28
N ARG A 75 -7.88 -6.09 -4.72
CA ARG A 75 -9.15 -6.66 -4.27
C ARG A 75 -9.84 -5.77 -3.24
N LEU A 76 -9.13 -5.31 -2.20
CA LEU A 76 -9.72 -4.46 -1.17
C LEU A 76 -10.07 -3.07 -1.69
N ALA A 77 -9.27 -2.51 -2.60
CA ALA A 77 -9.59 -1.26 -3.26
C ALA A 77 -10.91 -1.34 -4.03
N GLU A 78 -11.14 -2.44 -4.76
CA GLU A 78 -12.39 -2.70 -5.49
C GLU A 78 -13.56 -2.97 -4.54
N GLU A 79 -13.41 -3.91 -3.59
CA GLU A 79 -14.46 -4.28 -2.64
C GLU A 79 -14.95 -3.08 -1.80
N LYS A 80 -14.07 -2.12 -1.51
CA LYS A 80 -14.39 -0.95 -0.70
C LYS A 80 -14.65 0.32 -1.53
N GLY A 81 -14.38 0.28 -2.84
CA GLY A 81 -14.43 1.46 -3.70
C GLY A 81 -13.46 2.57 -3.26
N ILE A 82 -12.31 2.20 -2.68
CA ILE A 82 -11.31 3.15 -2.16
C ILE A 82 -10.17 3.28 -3.15
N LYS A 83 -9.83 4.52 -3.52
CA LYS A 83 -8.71 4.81 -4.41
C LYS A 83 -7.36 4.53 -3.76
N VAL A 84 -6.44 3.98 -4.54
CA VAL A 84 -5.07 3.65 -4.13
C VAL A 84 -4.08 4.46 -4.95
N TYR A 85 -3.18 5.14 -4.25
CA TYR A 85 -2.09 5.92 -4.85
C TYR A 85 -0.77 5.32 -4.41
N ALA A 86 0.13 5.00 -5.34
CA ALA A 86 1.49 4.60 -5.02
C ALA A 86 2.42 5.80 -5.07
N PHE A 87 3.28 5.92 -4.06
CA PHE A 87 4.35 6.91 -3.96
C PHE A 87 5.65 6.14 -3.83
N VAL A 88 6.47 6.19 -4.88
CA VAL A 88 7.81 5.60 -4.88
C VAL A 88 8.78 6.59 -4.27
N GLU A 89 9.50 6.15 -3.24
CA GLU A 89 10.61 6.89 -2.64
C GLU A 89 11.89 6.63 -3.46
N ASP A 90 12.87 5.91 -2.93
CA ASP A 90 14.13 5.70 -3.65
C ASP A 90 14.02 4.64 -4.75
N VAL A 91 13.29 3.55 -4.49
CA VAL A 91 13.21 2.41 -5.43
C VAL A 91 11.85 1.71 -5.39
N ALA A 92 11.34 1.39 -6.57
CA ALA A 92 10.27 0.41 -6.78
C ALA A 92 10.63 -0.42 -8.01
N ALA A 93 11.58 -1.33 -7.83
CA ALA A 93 12.09 -2.16 -8.91
C ALA A 93 11.52 -3.59 -8.85
N SER A 94 11.37 -4.24 -10.00
CA SER A 94 10.91 -5.63 -10.15
C SER A 94 9.60 -5.87 -9.37
N GLY A 95 9.62 -6.71 -8.33
CA GLY A 95 8.46 -6.94 -7.45
C GLY A 95 7.91 -5.67 -6.77
N GLY A 96 8.75 -4.66 -6.53
CA GLY A 96 8.33 -3.37 -6.01
C GLY A 96 7.47 -2.61 -7.03
N TYR A 97 7.86 -2.63 -8.31
CA TYR A 97 7.06 -2.07 -9.40
C TYR A 97 5.76 -2.84 -9.61
N TYR A 98 5.80 -4.17 -9.46
CA TYR A 98 4.59 -5.00 -9.49
C TYR A 98 3.58 -4.51 -8.44
N ILE A 99 4.01 -4.34 -7.18
CA ILE A 99 3.12 -3.82 -6.13
C ILE A 99 2.63 -2.40 -6.44
N ALA A 100 3.50 -1.52 -6.97
CA ALA A 100 3.10 -0.18 -7.39
C ALA A 100 1.99 -0.21 -8.46
N SER A 101 2.06 -1.14 -9.41
CA SER A 101 1.05 -1.31 -10.47
C SER A 101 -0.33 -1.76 -10.00
N ALA A 102 -0.48 -2.17 -8.73
CA ALA A 102 -1.78 -2.42 -8.14
C ALA A 102 -2.56 -1.13 -7.81
N ALA A 103 -1.87 0.01 -7.74
CA ALA A 103 -2.46 1.31 -7.47
C ALA A 103 -3.21 1.87 -8.71
N ASP A 104 -4.12 2.83 -8.47
CA ASP A 104 -4.81 3.54 -9.55
C ASP A 104 -3.88 4.58 -10.21
N GLU A 105 -2.94 5.14 -9.45
CA GLU A 105 -1.92 6.07 -9.94
C GLU A 105 -0.58 5.80 -9.25
N ILE A 106 0.51 5.96 -9.99
CA ILE A 106 1.89 5.82 -9.49
C ILE A 106 2.60 7.17 -9.61
N TRP A 107 3.06 7.68 -8.48
CA TRP A 107 3.84 8.90 -8.34
C TRP A 107 5.28 8.52 -8.00
N VAL A 108 6.23 9.11 -8.72
CA VAL A 108 7.66 8.78 -8.62
C VAL A 108 8.48 10.06 -8.62
N ASP A 109 9.60 10.07 -7.90
CA ASP A 109 10.61 11.11 -8.09
C ASP A 109 11.39 10.84 -9.40
N ARG A 110 11.96 11.89 -9.99
CA ARG A 110 12.76 11.78 -11.22
C ARG A 110 14.03 10.93 -11.03
N HIS A 111 14.48 10.76 -9.79
CA HIS A 111 15.66 9.99 -9.43
C HIS A 111 15.33 8.61 -8.85
N SER A 112 14.04 8.27 -8.68
CA SER A 112 13.63 6.94 -8.23
C SER A 112 14.04 5.87 -9.24
N ILE A 113 14.55 4.74 -8.74
CA ILE A 113 14.81 3.56 -9.56
C ILE A 113 13.51 2.76 -9.69
N ILE A 114 13.00 2.62 -10.90
CA ILE A 114 11.76 1.88 -11.19
C ILE A 114 11.97 0.85 -12.31
N GLY A 115 11.05 -0.11 -12.39
CA GLY A 115 11.03 -1.16 -13.43
C GLY A 115 11.43 -2.52 -12.90
#